data_AF-A0AA87ZMP6-F1
#
_entry.id   AF-A0AA87ZMP6-F1
#
_cell.length_a   1.000
_cell.length_b   1.000
_cell.length_c   1.000
_cell.angle_alpha   90.00
_cell.angle_beta   90.00
_cell.angle_gamma   90.00
#
_symmetry.space_group_name_H-M   'P 1'
#
loop_
_entity.id
_entity.type
_entity.pdbx_description
1 polymer ?
#
loop_
_entity_poly.entity_id
_entity_poly.type
_entity_poly.pdbx_seq_one_letter_code
_entity_poly.pdbx_strand_id
1 'polypeptide(L)'
;MLYERFRRMKVPKFEGPTDPIEADNWLIDIQIILDFMGLTEQEKIMCASFALKKDARHWWMTVQMPQQDEFNSFRQGSMTVIEAVKKFEQLARLCPELVPNETEKVRRMMKMFRTDIAKQVSAGSSPPTLVSDCISRAIRAEYWINQDKEARAQIFKAKKEEKAVAKKSQPRQNPELDMKGQSSNAGKNLRQNKRKENATIKIECPHLAQERLEAPEPQTRYHVYTKGDIEAGTSSVAIG
;
A
#
# COMPACT_ATOMS: atom_id res chain seq x y z
N MET A 1 -24.17 4.57 21.87
CA MET A 1 -23.22 4.09 20.84
C MET A 1 -21.97 3.49 21.51
N LEU A 2 -21.28 2.53 20.88
CA LEU A 2 -20.15 1.74 21.44
C LEU A 2 -19.22 2.53 22.39
N TYR A 3 -18.80 3.71 21.93
CA TYR A 3 -17.93 4.62 22.68
C TYR A 3 -18.50 5.12 24.02
N GLU A 4 -19.80 5.40 24.08
CA GLU A 4 -20.46 5.85 25.32
C GLU A 4 -20.54 4.72 26.33
N ARG A 5 -20.76 3.48 25.88
CA ARG A 5 -20.73 2.30 26.73
C ARG A 5 -19.32 2.07 27.29
N PHE A 6 -18.30 2.20 26.44
CA PHE A 6 -16.89 2.08 26.84
C PHE A 6 -16.51 3.12 27.89
N ARG A 7 -16.82 4.41 27.68
CA ARG A 7 -16.52 5.46 28.67
C ARG A 7 -17.18 5.26 30.03
N ARG A 8 -18.36 4.64 30.08
CA ARG A 8 -19.08 4.36 31.33
C ARG A 8 -18.40 3.31 32.20
N MET A 9 -17.49 2.51 31.65
CA MET A 9 -16.76 1.45 32.36
C MET A 9 -15.57 1.98 33.19
N LYS A 10 -15.38 3.30 33.31
CA LYS A 10 -14.23 3.93 34.00
C LYS A 10 -12.88 3.36 33.55
N VAL A 11 -12.69 3.29 32.24
CA VAL A 11 -11.53 2.69 31.59
C VAL A 11 -10.22 3.28 32.13
N PRO A 12 -9.25 2.44 32.54
CA PRO A 12 -7.95 2.90 32.99
C PRO A 12 -7.18 3.54 31.83
N LYS A 13 -6.44 4.61 32.12
CA LYS A 13 -5.65 5.36 31.12
C LYS A 13 -4.20 4.96 31.22
N PHE A 14 -3.50 4.96 30.09
CA PHE A 14 -2.06 4.67 30.04
C PHE A 14 -1.34 5.79 29.32
N GLU A 15 -0.33 6.39 29.97
CA GLU A 15 0.29 7.63 29.51
C GLU A 15 1.66 7.46 28.84
N GLY A 16 2.41 6.40 29.08
CA GLY A 16 3.80 6.31 28.64
C GLY A 16 4.63 5.39 29.51
N PRO A 17 5.98 5.46 29.46
CA PRO A 17 6.86 4.43 30.00
C PRO A 17 6.84 4.45 31.54
N THR A 18 5.84 3.77 32.09
CA THR A 18 5.86 3.24 33.44
C THR A 18 6.43 1.82 33.43
N ASP A 19 6.77 1.34 34.62
CA ASP A 19 7.24 -0.01 34.90
C ASP A 19 6.50 -1.08 34.06
N PRO A 20 7.19 -2.04 33.43
CA PRO A 20 6.55 -3.12 32.68
C PRO A 20 5.36 -3.77 33.40
N ILE A 21 5.41 -3.88 34.73
CA ILE A 21 4.32 -4.44 35.54
C ILE A 21 3.06 -3.54 35.49
N GLU A 22 3.21 -2.22 35.50
CA GLU A 22 2.07 -1.31 35.38
C GLU A 22 1.46 -1.36 33.97
N ALA A 23 2.29 -1.52 32.94
CA ALA A 23 1.81 -1.70 31.58
C ALA A 23 1.02 -3.02 31.44
N ASP A 24 1.52 -4.12 32.03
CA ASP A 24 0.83 -5.41 32.06
C ASP A 24 -0.49 -5.34 32.85
N ASN A 25 -0.49 -4.69 34.02
CA ASN A 25 -1.70 -4.49 34.81
C ASN A 25 -2.75 -3.68 34.02
N TRP A 26 -2.32 -2.60 33.36
CA TRP A 26 -3.20 -1.82 32.49
C TRP A 26 -3.76 -2.66 31.33
N LEU A 27 -2.94 -3.51 30.72
CA LEU A 27 -3.34 -4.40 29.64
C LEU A 27 -4.41 -5.41 30.13
N ILE A 28 -4.21 -6.00 31.30
CA ILE A 28 -5.18 -6.94 31.90
C ILE A 28 -6.50 -6.23 32.17
N ASP A 29 -6.47 -5.07 32.82
CA ASP A 29 -7.68 -4.33 33.19
C ASP A 29 -8.49 -3.90 31.96
N ILE A 30 -7.80 -3.41 30.92
CA ILE A 30 -8.49 -3.00 29.70
C ILE A 30 -9.03 -4.22 28.95
N GLN A 31 -8.30 -5.33 28.89
CA GLN A 31 -8.74 -6.54 28.22
C GLN A 31 -10.03 -7.11 28.86
N ILE A 32 -10.11 -7.11 30.19
CA ILE A 32 -11.33 -7.51 30.93
C ILE A 32 -12.54 -6.67 30.50
N ILE A 33 -12.39 -5.36 30.42
CA ILE A 33 -13.47 -4.45 30.01
C ILE A 33 -13.87 -4.72 28.55
N LEU A 34 -12.90 -4.86 27.65
CA LEU A 34 -13.12 -5.06 26.23
C LEU A 34 -13.84 -6.39 25.94
N ASP A 35 -13.42 -7.47 26.62
CA ASP A 35 -14.04 -8.78 26.49
C ASP A 35 -15.44 -8.81 27.14
N PHE A 36 -15.61 -8.19 28.31
CA PHE A 36 -16.93 -8.04 28.94
C PHE A 36 -17.92 -7.28 28.04
N MET A 37 -17.43 -6.34 27.24
CA MET A 37 -18.26 -5.60 26.29
C MET A 37 -18.63 -6.41 25.03
N GLY A 38 -17.97 -7.54 24.78
CA GLY A 38 -18.22 -8.42 23.63
C GLY A 38 -17.74 -7.82 22.30
N LEU A 39 -16.61 -7.11 22.31
CA LEU A 39 -16.13 -6.36 21.16
C LEU A 39 -15.39 -7.25 20.14
N THR A 40 -15.53 -6.91 18.86
CA THR A 40 -14.67 -7.46 17.79
C THR A 40 -13.24 -6.97 17.94
N GLU A 41 -12.26 -7.69 17.38
CA GLU A 41 -10.84 -7.29 17.46
C GLU A 41 -10.59 -5.86 16.94
N GLN A 42 -11.29 -5.45 15.88
CA GLN A 42 -11.19 -4.09 15.37
C GLN A 42 -11.73 -3.05 16.37
N GLU A 43 -12.86 -3.35 17.03
CA GLU A 43 -13.44 -2.49 18.06
C GLU A 43 -12.56 -2.43 19.31
N LYS A 44 -11.92 -3.54 19.68
CA LYS A 44 -10.94 -3.58 20.76
C LYS A 44 -9.78 -2.63 20.51
N ILE A 45 -9.17 -2.69 19.32
CA ILE A 45 -8.07 -1.80 18.93
C ILE A 45 -8.52 -0.34 18.98
N MET A 46 -9.70 -0.01 18.44
CA MET A 46 -10.23 1.34 18.49
C MET A 46 -10.39 1.82 19.94
N CYS A 47 -11.10 1.06 20.79
CA CYS A 47 -11.32 1.42 22.19
C CYS A 47 -10.01 1.52 22.99
N ALA A 48 -9.10 0.56 22.84
CA ALA A 48 -7.79 0.56 23.50
C ALA A 48 -6.95 1.78 23.10
N SER A 49 -6.89 2.12 21.81
CA SER A 49 -6.18 3.31 21.33
C SER A 49 -6.76 4.62 21.92
N PHE A 50 -8.06 4.66 22.21
CA PHE A 50 -8.69 5.80 22.87
C PHE A 50 -8.28 5.93 24.35
N ALA A 51 -7.95 4.82 25.02
CA ALA A 51 -7.50 4.80 26.41
C ALA A 51 -6.02 5.24 26.58
N LEU A 52 -5.21 5.18 25.51
CA LEU A 52 -3.85 5.71 25.50
C LEU A 52 -3.83 7.24 25.65
N LYS A 53 -2.83 7.78 26.32
CA LYS A 53 -2.65 9.22 26.59
C LYS A 53 -1.17 9.59 26.44
N LYS A 54 -0.89 10.90 26.41
CA LYS A 54 0.46 11.48 26.32
C LYS A 54 1.39 10.72 25.36
N ASP A 55 2.49 10.18 25.84
CA ASP A 55 3.54 9.54 25.03
C ASP A 55 3.05 8.23 24.42
N ALA A 56 2.25 7.45 25.15
CA ALA A 56 1.67 6.21 24.62
C ALA A 56 0.73 6.48 23.44
N ARG A 57 -0.07 7.57 23.51
CA ARG A 57 -0.90 8.02 22.39
C ARG A 57 -0.06 8.50 21.21
N HIS A 58 0.98 9.29 21.47
CA HIS A 58 1.88 9.74 20.41
C HIS A 58 2.50 8.56 19.69
N TRP A 59 3.09 7.61 20.42
CA TRP A 59 3.65 6.38 19.86
C TRP A 59 2.62 5.61 19.02
N TRP A 60 1.39 5.45 19.50
CA TRP A 60 0.35 4.77 18.72
C TRP A 60 0.06 5.48 17.40
N MET A 61 -0.06 6.82 17.43
CA MET A 61 -0.38 7.62 16.24
C MET A 61 0.77 7.75 15.25
N THR A 62 2.02 7.80 15.73
CA THR A 62 3.19 8.08 14.88
C THR A 62 3.96 6.83 14.47
N VAL A 63 3.80 5.72 15.19
CA VAL A 63 4.53 4.47 14.94
C VAL A 63 3.57 3.35 14.55
N GLN A 64 2.60 3.01 15.40
CA GLN A 64 1.76 1.83 15.18
C GLN A 64 0.74 2.00 14.06
N MET A 65 -0.07 3.06 14.06
CA MET A 65 -1.08 3.25 13.01
C MET A 65 -0.47 3.34 11.60
N PRO A 66 0.60 4.14 11.37
CA PRO A 66 1.22 4.19 10.05
C PRO A 66 1.74 2.83 9.57
N GLN A 67 2.29 2.00 10.47
CA GLN A 67 2.76 0.65 10.14
C GLN A 67 1.60 -0.27 9.71
N GLN A 68 0.47 -0.24 10.44
CA GLN A 68 -0.71 -1.01 10.08
C GLN A 68 -1.31 -0.54 8.75
N ASP A 69 -1.36 0.77 8.51
CA ASP A 69 -1.85 1.35 7.27
C ASP A 69 -0.96 0.99 6.08
N GLU A 70 0.37 1.05 6.25
CA GLU A 70 1.31 0.59 5.23
C GLU A 70 1.09 -0.90 4.94
N PHE A 71 0.98 -1.74 5.97
CA PHE A 71 0.73 -3.18 5.78
C PHE A 71 -0.60 -3.46 5.05
N ASN A 72 -1.68 -2.77 5.41
CA ASN A 72 -3.00 -2.94 4.82
C ASN A 72 -3.07 -2.47 3.35
N SER A 73 -2.36 -1.39 3.05
CA SER A 73 -2.29 -0.79 1.71
C SER A 73 -1.20 -1.38 0.83
N PHE A 74 -0.27 -2.17 1.38
CA PHE A 74 0.87 -2.72 0.65
C PHE A 74 0.44 -3.56 -0.55
N ARG A 75 1.09 -3.29 -1.69
CA ARG A 75 0.95 -4.03 -2.95
C ARG A 75 2.32 -4.23 -3.56
N GLN A 76 2.52 -5.36 -4.25
CA GLN A 76 3.76 -5.72 -4.93
C GLN A 76 4.23 -4.62 -5.92
N GLY A 77 3.31 -4.03 -6.68
CA GLY A 77 3.64 -2.97 -7.64
C GLY A 77 4.65 -3.44 -8.71
N SER A 78 5.76 -2.73 -8.86
CA SER A 78 6.84 -3.06 -9.79
C SER A 78 7.92 -3.98 -9.20
N MET A 79 7.84 -4.31 -7.91
CA MET A 79 8.79 -5.21 -7.25
C MET A 79 8.64 -6.64 -7.79
N THR A 80 9.74 -7.39 -7.77
CA THR A 80 9.67 -8.85 -7.96
C THR A 80 8.88 -9.49 -6.83
N VAL A 81 8.38 -10.70 -7.04
CA VAL A 81 7.69 -11.47 -5.99
C VAL A 81 8.60 -11.63 -4.77
N ILE A 82 9.89 -11.91 -4.97
CA ILE A 82 10.84 -12.13 -3.88
C ILE A 82 11.03 -10.86 -3.05
N GLU A 83 11.25 -9.71 -3.69
CA GLU A 83 11.41 -8.44 -2.97
C GLU A 83 10.13 -8.05 -2.24
N ALA A 84 8.97 -8.26 -2.87
CA ALA A 84 7.68 -7.96 -2.26
C ALA A 84 7.42 -8.86 -1.05
N VAL A 85 7.77 -10.15 -1.13
CA VAL A 85 7.67 -11.09 0.01
C VAL A 85 8.60 -10.65 1.15
N LYS A 86 9.84 -10.25 0.86
CA LYS A 86 10.75 -9.73 1.89
C LYS A 86 10.18 -8.50 2.59
N LYS A 87 9.66 -7.52 1.83
CA LYS A 87 9.04 -6.33 2.41
C LYS A 87 7.78 -6.69 3.22
N PHE A 88 6.97 -7.62 2.72
CA PHE A 88 5.81 -8.12 3.46
C PHE A 88 6.19 -8.76 4.79
N GLU A 89 7.26 -9.56 4.84
CA GLU A 89 7.75 -10.17 6.09
C GLU A 89 8.26 -9.14 7.09
N GLN A 90 8.88 -8.05 6.62
CA GLN A 90 9.28 -6.93 7.48
C GLN A 90 8.06 -6.26 8.10
N LEU A 91 7.05 -5.94 7.29
CA LEU A 91 5.82 -5.32 7.80
C LEU A 91 5.01 -6.27 8.70
N ALA A 92 4.95 -7.57 8.37
CA ALA A 92 4.29 -8.57 9.20
C ALA A 92 4.94 -8.72 10.58
N ARG A 93 6.27 -8.51 10.68
CA ARG A 93 6.99 -8.49 11.96
C ARG A 93 6.61 -7.30 12.83
N LEU A 94 6.29 -6.16 12.22
CA LEU A 94 5.85 -4.95 12.93
C LEU A 94 4.38 -5.04 13.35
N CYS A 95 3.59 -5.88 12.67
CA CYS A 95 2.16 -6.04 12.93
C CYS A 95 1.75 -7.53 13.05
N PRO A 96 2.27 -8.28 14.05
CA PRO A 96 1.99 -9.70 14.21
C PRO A 96 0.49 -9.99 14.37
N GLU A 97 -0.26 -9.08 15.01
CA GLU A 97 -1.70 -9.18 15.20
C GLU A 97 -2.50 -9.19 13.88
N LEU A 98 -1.93 -8.65 12.78
CA LEU A 98 -2.57 -8.68 11.46
C LEU A 98 -2.31 -10.00 10.71
N VAL A 99 -1.42 -10.85 11.25
CA VAL A 99 -1.00 -12.14 10.68
C VAL A 99 -0.93 -13.21 11.79
N PRO A 100 -2.04 -13.47 12.49
CA PRO A 100 -2.06 -14.37 13.66
C PRO A 100 -1.80 -15.84 13.29
N ASN A 101 -2.02 -16.23 12.04
CA ASN A 101 -1.85 -17.60 11.59
C ASN A 101 -1.47 -17.69 10.10
N GLU A 102 -1.10 -18.89 9.66
CA GLU A 102 -0.63 -19.14 8.29
C GLU A 102 -1.71 -18.84 7.23
N THR A 103 -2.97 -19.19 7.51
CA THR A 103 -4.10 -18.93 6.61
C THR A 103 -4.26 -17.43 6.34
N GLU A 104 -4.21 -16.62 7.39
CA GLU A 104 -4.30 -15.16 7.27
C GLU A 104 -3.07 -14.60 6.54
N LYS A 105 -1.88 -15.16 6.80
CA LYS A 105 -0.65 -14.81 6.07
C LYS A 105 -0.81 -15.04 4.58
N VAL A 106 -1.28 -16.21 4.16
CA VAL A 106 -1.52 -16.53 2.74
C VAL A 106 -2.58 -15.62 2.15
N ARG A 107 -3.69 -15.37 2.86
CA ARG A 107 -4.76 -14.47 2.41
C ARG A 107 -4.23 -13.05 2.15
N ARG A 108 -3.38 -12.54 3.05
CA ARG A 108 -2.73 -11.23 2.92
C ARG A 108 -1.74 -11.21 1.76
N MET A 109 -0.93 -12.26 1.60
CA MET A 109 -0.01 -12.43 0.47
C MET A 109 -0.76 -12.41 -0.89
N MET A 110 -1.87 -13.14 -0.98
CA MET A 110 -2.73 -13.13 -2.17
C MET A 110 -3.29 -11.73 -2.48
N LYS A 111 -3.59 -10.91 -1.47
CA LYS A 111 -4.08 -9.53 -1.64
C LYS A 111 -2.99 -8.55 -2.06
N MET A 112 -1.73 -8.76 -1.63
CA MET A 112 -0.62 -7.88 -2.01
C MET A 112 -0.06 -8.16 -3.40
N PHE A 113 -0.11 -9.42 -3.90
CA PHE A 113 0.42 -9.76 -5.22
C PHE A 113 -0.30 -9.00 -6.34
N ARG A 114 0.42 -8.78 -7.46
CA ARG A 114 -0.21 -8.23 -8.67
C ARG A 114 -1.36 -9.13 -9.11
N THR A 115 -2.41 -8.53 -9.67
CA THR A 115 -3.63 -9.27 -10.04
C THR A 115 -3.39 -10.36 -11.09
N ASP A 116 -2.44 -10.16 -12.01
CA ASP A 116 -2.04 -11.16 -13.00
C ASP A 116 -1.39 -12.39 -12.35
N ILE A 117 -0.48 -12.17 -11.39
CA ILE A 117 0.13 -13.23 -10.58
C ILE A 117 -0.91 -13.92 -9.69
N ALA A 118 -1.70 -13.16 -8.93
CA ALA A 118 -2.67 -13.71 -8.00
C ALA A 118 -3.68 -14.64 -8.70
N LYS A 119 -4.15 -14.25 -9.90
CA LYS A 119 -5.02 -15.11 -10.72
C LYS A 119 -4.36 -16.43 -11.09
N GLN A 120 -3.09 -16.43 -11.47
CA GLN A 120 -2.34 -17.65 -11.79
C GLN A 120 -2.10 -18.52 -10.55
N VAL A 121 -1.79 -17.92 -9.41
CA VAL A 121 -1.61 -18.63 -8.14
C VAL A 121 -2.91 -19.34 -7.71
N SER A 122 -4.07 -18.70 -7.97
CA SER A 122 -5.40 -19.26 -7.70
C SER A 122 -5.90 -20.27 -8.74
N ALA A 123 -5.32 -20.34 -9.95
CA ALA A 123 -5.85 -21.12 -11.07
C ALA A 123 -5.61 -22.65 -10.98
N GLY A 124 -5.02 -23.14 -9.88
CA GLY A 124 -4.85 -24.58 -9.63
C GLY A 124 -6.11 -25.27 -9.14
N SER A 125 -6.04 -26.59 -8.90
CA SER A 125 -7.15 -27.39 -8.38
C SER A 125 -7.71 -26.89 -7.04
N SER A 126 -6.89 -26.20 -6.26
CA SER A 126 -7.28 -25.50 -5.03
C SER A 126 -6.42 -24.25 -4.80
N PRO A 127 -6.96 -23.23 -4.10
CA PRO A 127 -6.16 -22.11 -3.60
C PRO A 127 -5.04 -22.59 -2.66
N PRO A 128 -3.89 -21.89 -2.60
CA PRO A 128 -2.84 -22.24 -1.66
C PRO A 128 -3.32 -22.03 -0.21
N THR A 129 -2.96 -22.96 0.67
CA THR A 129 -3.20 -22.87 2.12
C THR A 129 -1.91 -22.68 2.91
N LEU A 130 -0.76 -23.02 2.32
CA LEU A 130 0.57 -22.88 2.91
C LEU A 130 1.32 -21.70 2.28
N VAL A 131 2.13 -21.02 3.09
CA VAL A 131 2.92 -19.87 2.64
C VAL A 131 3.95 -20.29 1.59
N SER A 132 4.61 -21.43 1.80
CA SER A 132 5.62 -21.96 0.87
C SER A 132 5.04 -22.25 -0.52
N ASP A 133 3.84 -22.84 -0.58
CA ASP A 133 3.14 -23.13 -1.83
C ASP A 133 2.70 -21.83 -2.51
N CYS A 134 2.15 -20.87 -1.76
CA CYS A 134 1.77 -19.54 -2.25
C CYS A 134 2.96 -18.83 -2.92
N ILE A 135 4.11 -18.76 -2.24
CA ILE A 135 5.34 -18.14 -2.77
C ILE A 135 5.84 -18.89 -4.00
N SER A 136 5.91 -20.23 -3.95
CA SER A 136 6.42 -21.06 -5.05
C SER A 136 5.59 -20.89 -6.32
N ARG A 137 4.26 -20.85 -6.17
CA ARG A 137 3.34 -20.57 -7.29
C ARG A 137 3.52 -19.15 -7.81
N ALA A 138 3.66 -18.15 -6.93
CA ALA A 138 3.83 -16.75 -7.32
C ALA A 138 5.12 -16.51 -8.11
N ILE A 139 6.25 -17.10 -7.66
CA ILE A 139 7.53 -17.01 -8.38
C ILE A 139 7.42 -17.62 -9.77
N ARG A 140 6.83 -18.83 -9.87
CA ARG A 140 6.60 -19.48 -11.17
C ARG A 140 5.71 -18.62 -12.08
N ALA A 141 4.62 -18.09 -11.54
CA ALA A 141 3.72 -17.22 -12.29
C ALA A 141 4.42 -15.95 -12.78
N GLU A 142 5.21 -15.28 -11.94
CA GLU A 142 5.97 -14.08 -12.31
C GLU A 142 6.94 -14.36 -13.46
N TYR A 143 7.68 -15.47 -13.40
CA TYR A 143 8.60 -15.88 -14.45
C TYR A 143 7.89 -15.99 -15.81
N TRP A 144 6.82 -16.80 -15.89
CA TRP A 144 6.10 -17.03 -17.15
C TRP A 144 5.40 -15.79 -17.67
N ILE A 145 4.81 -14.98 -16.79
CA ILE A 145 4.18 -13.71 -17.16
C ILE A 145 5.21 -12.74 -17.75
N ASN A 146 6.40 -12.65 -17.15
CA ASN A 146 7.44 -11.76 -17.65
C ASN A 146 7.98 -12.24 -19.01
N GLN A 147 8.16 -13.54 -19.20
CA GLN A 147 8.53 -14.09 -20.50
C GLN A 147 7.51 -13.76 -21.59
N ASP A 148 6.21 -13.93 -21.33
CA ASP A 148 5.16 -13.58 -22.30
C ASP A 148 5.13 -12.07 -22.58
N LYS A 149 5.32 -11.22 -21.56
CA LYS A 149 5.44 -9.76 -21.73
C LYS A 149 6.64 -9.39 -22.61
N GLU A 150 7.80 -9.99 -22.37
CA GLU A 150 9.01 -9.76 -23.15
C GLU A 150 8.85 -10.22 -24.59
N ALA A 151 8.32 -11.43 -24.82
CA ALA A 151 8.07 -11.95 -26.16
C ALA A 151 7.10 -11.04 -26.95
N ARG A 152 6.01 -10.58 -26.31
CA ARG A 152 5.09 -9.62 -26.92
C ARG A 152 5.75 -8.27 -27.23
N ALA A 153 6.61 -7.78 -26.34
CA ALA A 153 7.34 -6.54 -26.54
C ALA A 153 8.31 -6.65 -27.73
N GLN A 154 9.00 -7.78 -27.89
CA GLN A 154 9.87 -8.05 -29.04
C GLN A 154 9.07 -8.09 -30.34
N ILE A 155 7.94 -8.80 -30.38
CA ILE A 155 7.06 -8.84 -31.56
C ILE A 155 6.57 -7.43 -31.92
N PHE A 156 6.17 -6.64 -30.92
CA PHE A 156 5.72 -5.27 -31.15
C PHE A 156 6.85 -4.38 -31.72
N LYS A 157 8.07 -4.51 -31.18
CA LYS A 157 9.25 -3.79 -31.66
C LYS A 157 9.58 -4.16 -33.11
N ALA A 158 9.62 -5.46 -33.43
CA ALA A 158 9.89 -5.94 -34.79
C ALA A 158 8.86 -5.42 -35.81
N LYS A 159 7.56 -5.45 -35.47
CA LYS A 159 6.49 -4.91 -36.33
C LYS A 159 6.60 -3.39 -36.53
N LYS A 160 7.10 -2.66 -35.54
CA LYS A 160 7.32 -1.21 -35.65
C LYS A 160 8.50 -0.90 -36.58
N GLU A 161 9.58 -1.68 -36.48
CA GLU A 161 10.76 -1.57 -37.34
C GLU A 161 10.43 -1.94 -38.80
N GLU A 162 9.68 -3.03 -39.03
CA GLU A 162 9.21 -3.43 -40.36
C GLU A 162 8.41 -2.31 -41.05
N LYS A 163 7.47 -1.69 -40.33
CA LYS A 163 6.69 -0.55 -40.84
C LYS A 163 7.55 0.70 -41.09
N ALA A 164 8.61 0.91 -40.30
CA ALA A 164 9.53 2.02 -40.49
C ALA A 164 10.43 1.81 -41.72
N VAL A 165 10.85 0.57 -41.97
CA VAL A 165 11.59 0.19 -43.18
C VAL A 165 10.71 0.35 -44.40
N ALA A 166 9.48 -0.17 -44.40
CA ALA A 166 8.54 -0.05 -45.52
C ALA A 166 8.19 1.40 -45.90
N LYS A 167 8.18 2.33 -44.93
CA LYS A 167 8.01 3.77 -45.20
C LYS A 167 9.24 4.44 -45.82
N LYS A 168 10.44 3.91 -45.60
CA LYS A 168 11.69 4.45 -46.17
C LYS A 168 11.96 3.97 -47.59
N SER A 169 11.43 2.82 -47.98
CA SER A 169 11.63 2.21 -49.31
C SER A 169 10.57 2.58 -50.36
N GLN A 170 9.60 3.45 -50.07
CA GLN A 170 8.72 4.02 -51.11
C GLN A 170 9.49 5.06 -51.94
N PRO A 171 9.59 4.90 -53.29
CA PRO A 171 10.13 5.94 -54.16
C PRO A 171 9.21 7.18 -54.10
N ARG A 172 9.78 8.38 -53.98
CA ARG A 172 9.05 9.62 -54.28
C ARG A 172 8.68 9.59 -55.76
N GLN A 173 7.45 9.25 -56.11
CA GLN A 173 6.93 9.59 -57.43
C GLN A 173 6.66 11.10 -57.44
N ASN A 174 7.43 11.83 -58.26
CA ASN A 174 7.15 13.22 -58.58
C ASN A 174 5.76 13.30 -59.25
N PRO A 175 4.92 14.30 -58.93
CA PRO A 175 3.70 14.51 -59.68
C PRO A 175 4.06 15.13 -61.03
N GLU A 176 3.99 14.32 -62.09
CA GLU A 176 4.04 14.80 -63.47
C GLU A 176 2.67 15.42 -63.79
N LEU A 177 2.70 16.66 -64.24
CA LEU A 177 1.55 17.40 -64.73
C LEU A 177 1.05 16.70 -66.00
N ASP A 178 -0.19 16.22 -66.00
CA ASP A 178 -0.90 16.19 -67.26
C ASP A 178 -2.39 16.50 -67.14
N MET A 179 -2.83 17.31 -68.10
CA MET A 179 -4.12 17.94 -68.17
C MET A 179 -4.93 17.23 -69.26
N LYS A 180 -6.03 16.56 -68.89
CA LYS A 180 -7.31 16.40 -69.64
C LYS A 180 -7.93 15.01 -69.46
N GLY A 181 -9.25 15.00 -69.28
CA GLY A 181 -10.09 13.84 -69.58
C GLY A 181 -11.20 13.63 -68.56
N GLN A 182 -12.30 14.37 -68.71
CA GLN A 182 -13.55 14.11 -68.01
C GLN A 182 -14.06 12.69 -68.32
N SER A 183 -14.42 11.91 -67.30
CA SER A 183 -15.71 11.24 -67.28
C SER A 183 -16.06 10.76 -65.87
N SER A 184 -17.17 11.33 -65.41
CA SER A 184 -18.06 10.91 -64.34
C SER A 184 -18.13 9.40 -64.07
N ASN A 185 -17.99 9.02 -62.80
CA ASN A 185 -18.94 8.10 -62.17
C ASN A 185 -18.97 8.29 -60.64
N ALA A 186 -20.08 8.83 -60.18
CA ALA A 186 -20.41 9.04 -58.78
C ALA A 186 -20.81 7.70 -58.12
N GLY A 187 -19.82 6.98 -57.59
CA GLY A 187 -20.02 5.83 -56.71
C GLY A 187 -19.81 6.23 -55.25
N LYS A 188 -20.90 6.59 -54.57
CA LYS A 188 -20.93 6.90 -53.13
C LYS A 188 -20.47 5.67 -52.33
N ASN A 189 -19.35 5.78 -51.61
CA ASN A 189 -19.08 4.94 -50.44
C ASN A 189 -18.63 5.83 -49.28
N LEU A 190 -19.62 6.15 -48.44
CA LEU A 190 -19.47 6.71 -47.11
C LEU A 190 -18.52 5.83 -46.28
N ARG A 191 -17.30 6.31 -46.02
CA ARG A 191 -16.54 5.90 -44.84
C ARG A 191 -16.80 6.92 -43.75
N GLN A 192 -17.66 6.56 -42.81
CA GLN A 192 -17.93 7.32 -41.59
C GLN A 192 -16.64 7.46 -40.78
N ASN A 193 -16.08 8.68 -40.77
CA ASN A 193 -15.12 9.12 -39.76
C ASN A 193 -15.87 9.29 -38.44
N LYS A 194 -15.95 8.23 -37.62
CA LYS A 194 -16.25 8.39 -36.20
C LYS A 194 -14.95 8.64 -35.43
N ARG A 195 -14.59 9.93 -35.33
CA ARG A 195 -13.85 10.45 -34.17
C ARG A 195 -14.67 10.08 -32.94
N LYS A 196 -14.16 9.20 -32.08
CA LYS A 196 -14.59 9.18 -30.68
C LYS A 196 -13.52 9.93 -29.91
N GLU A 197 -13.87 11.16 -29.59
CA GLU A 197 -13.15 12.03 -28.68
C GLU A 197 -13.03 11.34 -27.31
N ASN A 198 -11.83 11.42 -26.74
CA ASN A 198 -11.58 11.06 -25.35
C ASN A 198 -12.35 12.04 -24.46
N ALA A 199 -13.48 11.59 -23.92
CA ALA A 199 -14.12 12.25 -22.80
C ALA A 199 -13.32 11.95 -21.53
N THR A 200 -12.49 12.89 -21.12
CA THR A 200 -11.98 13.00 -19.75
C THR A 200 -13.20 13.17 -18.83
N ILE A 201 -13.54 12.13 -18.07
CA ILE A 201 -14.51 12.26 -16.98
C ILE A 201 -13.80 13.04 -15.87
N LYS A 202 -14.06 14.35 -15.82
CA LYS A 202 -13.87 15.15 -14.61
C LYS A 202 -14.91 14.68 -13.60
N ILE A 203 -14.48 13.97 -12.57
CA ILE A 203 -15.28 13.82 -11.35
C ILE A 203 -14.89 15.01 -10.49
N GLU A 204 -15.72 16.05 -10.50
CA GLU A 204 -15.69 17.10 -9.49
C GLU A 204 -16.30 16.55 -8.20
N CYS A 205 -15.50 16.44 -7.14
CA CYS A 205 -15.99 16.28 -5.77
C CYS A 205 -16.31 17.67 -5.21
N PRO A 206 -17.56 17.97 -4.82
CA PRO A 206 -17.85 19.20 -4.10
C PRO A 206 -17.60 18.99 -2.61
N HIS A 207 -16.93 19.98 -2.03
CA HIS A 207 -16.91 20.34 -0.60
C HIS A 207 -15.84 19.70 0.30
N LEU A 208 -14.70 20.39 0.40
CA LEU A 208 -14.09 20.82 1.66
C LEU A 208 -13.07 21.92 1.34
N ALA A 209 -13.47 23.17 1.61
CA ALA A 209 -12.66 24.35 1.43
C ALA A 209 -11.44 24.30 2.36
N GLN A 210 -10.28 24.67 1.81
CA GLN A 210 -9.03 24.89 2.53
C GLN A 210 -9.17 26.08 3.48
N GLU A 211 -8.99 25.84 4.77
CA GLU A 211 -8.44 26.83 5.67
C GLU A 211 -6.91 26.64 5.67
N ARG A 212 -6.23 27.57 5.02
CA ARG A 212 -4.77 27.64 4.94
C ARG A 212 -4.28 28.31 6.23
N LEU A 213 -3.82 27.51 7.20
CA LEU A 213 -3.00 28.01 8.31
C LEU A 213 -1.52 27.77 7.96
N GLU A 214 -0.78 28.86 7.87
CA GLU A 214 0.67 28.90 7.71
C GLU A 214 1.36 28.14 8.85
N ALA A 215 2.35 27.30 8.50
CA ALA A 215 3.20 26.63 9.46
C ALA A 215 4.28 27.60 9.96
N PRO A 216 4.45 27.83 11.27
CA PRO A 216 5.65 28.45 11.79
C PRO A 216 6.78 27.42 11.88
N GLU A 217 7.98 27.79 11.42
CA GLU A 217 9.19 26.97 11.58
C GLU A 217 9.52 26.73 13.06
N PRO A 218 9.88 25.50 13.46
CA PRO A 218 10.50 25.27 14.76
C PRO A 218 12.01 25.51 14.68
N GLN A 219 12.43 26.70 15.09
CA GLN A 219 13.75 26.89 15.69
C GLN A 219 13.78 26.17 17.04
N THR A 220 14.28 24.94 17.09
CA THR A 220 14.72 24.34 18.35
C THR A 220 15.91 23.41 18.13
N ARG A 221 17.03 23.87 18.68
CA ARG A 221 18.34 23.21 18.76
C ARG A 221 18.22 21.93 19.58
N TYR A 222 18.41 20.77 18.94
CA TYR A 222 18.56 19.50 19.66
C TYR A 222 19.90 19.49 20.40
N HIS A 223 19.88 19.33 21.73
CA HIS A 223 21.06 18.89 22.48
C HIS A 223 21.18 17.37 22.33
N VAL A 224 22.22 16.93 21.63
CA VAL A 224 22.60 15.52 21.52
C VAL A 224 23.40 15.19 22.79
N TYR A 225 22.80 14.45 23.72
CA TYR A 225 23.58 13.81 24.78
C TYR A 225 24.19 12.53 24.23
N THR A 226 25.52 12.50 24.17
CA THR A 226 26.27 11.28 23.87
C THR A 226 26.45 10.45 25.13
N LYS A 227 26.59 9.13 24.96
CA LYS A 227 26.65 8.05 25.97
C LYS A 227 27.77 8.16 27.03
N GLY A 228 28.42 9.32 27.19
CA GLY A 228 29.47 9.56 28.19
C GLY A 228 29.02 10.30 29.46
N ASP A 229 27.82 10.90 29.48
CA ASP A 229 27.42 11.82 30.56
C ASP A 229 26.64 11.16 31.72
N ILE A 230 26.51 9.83 31.74
CA ILE A 230 25.74 9.09 32.78
C ILE A 230 26.66 8.51 33.89
N GLU A 231 27.98 8.62 33.77
CA GLU A 231 28.92 8.00 34.74
C GLU A 231 29.67 8.98 35.66
N ALA A 232 29.09 10.14 35.97
CA ALA A 232 29.62 11.00 37.03
C ALA A 232 28.48 11.53 37.91
N GLY A 233 28.19 10.81 39.00
CA GLY A 233 27.23 11.29 39.99
C GLY A 233 26.92 10.32 41.13
N THR A 234 27.86 9.48 41.55
CA THR A 234 27.82 8.87 42.88
C THR A 234 28.37 9.86 43.92
N SER A 235 27.76 9.83 45.11
CA SER A 235 28.16 10.48 46.36
C SER A 235 27.59 11.88 46.65
N SER A 236 26.61 11.97 47.55
CA SER A 236 26.89 12.21 48.97
C SER A 236 25.62 12.17 49.82
N VAL A 237 25.70 11.37 50.89
CA VAL A 237 24.87 11.42 52.10
C VAL A 237 25.38 12.55 53.00
N ALA A 238 24.49 13.28 53.68
CA ALA A 238 24.62 13.90 55.02
C ALA A 238 23.30 14.67 55.32
N ILE A 239 22.40 14.20 56.19
CA ILE A 239 22.30 14.47 57.65
C ILE A 239 22.40 15.97 58.00
N GLY A 240 21.31 16.52 58.53
CA GLY A 240 21.19 17.86 59.13
C GLY A 240 19.75 18.35 59.09
#